data_AF-A0A0C9Z3K0-F1
#
_entry.id   AF-A0A0C9Z3K0-F1
#
_cell.length_a   1.000
_cell.length_b   1.000
_cell.length_c   1.000
_cell.angle_alpha   90.00
_cell.angle_beta   90.00
_cell.angle_gamma   90.00
#
_symmetry.space_group_name_H-M   'P 1'
#
loop_
_entity.id
_entity.type
_entity.pdbx_description
1 polymer ?
#
loop_
_entity_poly.entity_id
_entity_poly.type
_entity_poly.pdbx_seq_one_letter_code
_entity_poly.pdbx_strand_id
1 'polypeptide(L)' 'AIFSTHDLPRICFNAEDDVLWRNLSWTRFWEKPIWILPIHRSLPVGHWVLCTISFHSRQLFLFDSLAEQNPWRNDIKVGF' A
#
# COMPACT_ATOMS: atom_id res chain seq x y z
N ALA A 1 1.06 -3.09 11.01
CA ALA A 1 1.39 -1.65 11.11
C ALA A 1 1.00 -0.94 9.84
N ILE A 2 0.70 0.36 9.88
CA ILE A 2 0.20 1.10 8.72
C ILE A 2 1.37 1.68 7.94
N PHE A 3 1.37 1.47 6.63
CA PHE A 3 2.22 2.11 5.65
C PHE A 3 1.31 3.00 4.77
N SER A 4 1.50 4.31 4.81
CA SER A 4 0.58 5.28 4.21
C SER A 4 0.75 5.35 2.70
N THR A 5 -0.35 5.29 1.93
CA THR A 5 -0.29 5.57 0.48
C THR A 5 -0.03 7.02 0.13
N HIS A 6 -0.10 7.95 1.08
CA HIS A 6 0.34 9.33 0.82
C HIS A 6 1.87 9.39 0.65
N ASP A 7 2.62 8.54 1.36
CA ASP A 7 4.08 8.53 1.28
C ASP A 7 4.59 7.68 0.09
N LEU A 8 3.76 6.80 -0.48
CA LEU A 8 4.10 5.96 -1.64
C LEU A 8 4.48 6.74 -2.90
N PRO A 9 3.68 7.72 -3.37
CA PRO A 9 4.08 8.58 -4.48
C PRO A 9 5.39 9.29 -4.21
N ARG A 10 5.64 9.72 -2.96
CA ARG A 10 6.89 10.41 -2.59
C ARG A 10 8.10 9.48 -2.77
N ILE A 11 7.97 8.21 -2.40
CA ILE A 11 8.99 7.17 -2.66
C ILE A 11 9.19 6.99 -4.18
N CYS A 12 8.10 6.89 -4.95
CA CYS A 12 8.19 6.73 -6.41
C CYS A 12 8.78 7.95 -7.13
N PHE A 13 8.67 9.15 -6.56
CA PHE A 13 9.24 10.40 -7.08
C PHE A 13 10.55 10.80 -6.39
N ASN A 14 11.26 9.81 -5.80
CA ASN A 14 12.62 9.97 -5.29
C ASN A 14 12.75 11.05 -4.19
N ALA A 15 11.74 11.16 -3.31
CA ALA A 15 11.82 12.02 -2.14
C ALA A 15 13.01 11.65 -1.26
N GLU A 16 13.61 12.66 -0.61
CA GLU A 16 14.72 12.45 0.30
C GLU A 16 14.34 11.52 1.47
N ASP A 17 15.26 10.63 1.82
CA ASP A 17 15.07 9.65 2.90
C ASP A 17 14.68 10.31 4.22
N ASP A 18 15.21 11.51 4.52
CA ASP A 18 14.87 12.27 5.74
C ASP A 18 13.40 12.68 5.79
N VAL A 19 12.81 13.03 4.65
CA VAL A 19 11.39 13.40 4.54
C VAL A 19 10.51 12.18 4.79
N LEU A 20 10.88 11.05 4.21
CA LEU A 20 10.17 9.78 4.40
C LEU A 20 10.31 9.30 5.86
N TRP A 21 11.52 9.37 6.41
CA TRP A 21 11.82 8.96 7.78
C TRP A 21 11.04 9.77 8.80
N ARG A 22 10.96 11.10 8.63
CA ARG A 22 10.18 11.97 9.51
C ARG A 22 8.71 11.57 9.56
N ASN A 23 8.12 11.18 8.44
CA ASN A 23 6.70 10.83 8.35
C ASN A 23 6.41 9.40 8.82
N LEU A 24 7.34 8.48 8.64
CA LEU A 24 7.10 7.06 8.80
C LEU A 24 7.72 6.47 10.07
N SER A 25 8.72 7.10 10.66
CA SER A 25 9.52 6.49 11.74
C SER A 25 8.76 6.14 13.00
N TRP A 26 7.79 6.97 13.39
CA TRP A 26 6.96 6.72 14.55
C TRP A 26 6.06 5.48 14.40
N THR A 27 5.76 5.05 13.16
CA THR A 27 4.93 3.87 12.92
C THR A 27 5.68 2.56 13.11
N ARG A 28 7.03 2.60 13.01
CA ARG A 28 7.93 1.44 13.06
C ARG A 28 7.42 0.26 12.24
N PHE A 29 6.80 0.55 11.09
CA PHE A 29 6.04 -0.47 10.36
C PHE A 29 6.94 -1.61 9.88
N TRP A 30 8.19 -1.31 9.55
CA TRP A 30 9.22 -2.25 9.13
C TRP A 30 9.59 -3.32 10.18
N GLU A 31 9.27 -3.09 11.46
CA GLU A 31 9.49 -4.09 12.52
C GLU A 31 8.34 -5.08 12.65
N LYS A 32 7.24 -4.86 11.93
CA LYS A 32 6.05 -5.71 12.03
C LYS A 32 6.04 -6.75 10.90
N PRO A 33 5.62 -7.98 11.20
CA PRO A 33 5.56 -9.06 10.19
C PRO A 33 4.48 -8.80 9.12
N ILE A 34 3.48 -7.98 9.46
CA ILE A 34 2.34 -7.63 8.59
C ILE A 34 2.24 -6.11 8.48
N TRP A 35 2.27 -5.60 7.25
CA TRP A 35 2.01 -4.20 6.93
C TRP A 35 0.61 -4.04 6.35
N ILE A 36 0.02 -2.89 6.60
CA ILE A 36 -1.31 -2.50 6.14
C ILE A 36 -1.10 -1.28 5.25
N LEU A 37 -1.52 -1.39 4.00
CA LEU A 37 -1.40 -0.39 2.97
C LEU A 37 -2.81 0.02 2.52
N PRO A 38 -3.37 1.12 3.03
CA PRO A 38 -4.65 1.64 2.58
C PRO A 38 -4.46 2.32 1.23
N ILE A 39 -5.14 1.89 0.17
CA ILE A 39 -4.99 2.41 -1.19
C ILE A 39 -6.24 3.21 -1.57
N HIS A 40 -6.03 4.47 -1.98
CA HIS A 40 -7.11 5.30 -2.50
C HIS A 40 -7.25 5.09 -4.00
N ARG A 41 -8.46 4.71 -4.44
CA ARG A 41 -8.86 4.62 -5.85
C ARG A 41 -9.73 5.81 -6.17
N SER A 42 -9.22 6.74 -6.98
CA SER A 42 -9.88 8.01 -7.27
C SER A 42 -11.07 7.91 -8.24
N LEU A 43 -11.19 6.81 -8.98
CA LEU A 43 -12.16 6.61 -10.07
C LEU A 43 -12.81 5.23 -9.96
N PRO A 44 -14.07 5.06 -10.38
CA PRO A 44 -15.01 6.07 -10.89
C PRO A 44 -15.67 6.92 -9.78
N VAL A 45 -15.75 6.39 -8.57
CA VAL A 45 -16.15 7.10 -7.34
C VAL A 45 -15.05 6.81 -6.33
N GLY A 46 -14.55 7.84 -5.65
CA GLY A 46 -13.46 7.70 -4.68
C GLY A 46 -13.72 6.56 -3.70
N HIS A 47 -12.84 5.56 -3.69
CA HIS A 47 -13.01 4.34 -2.92
C HIS A 47 -11.69 3.92 -2.26
N TRP A 48 -11.76 3.48 -1.01
CA TRP A 48 -10.59 2.99 -0.28
C TRP A 48 -10.59 1.48 -0.25
N VAL A 49 -9.44 0.91 -0.60
CA VAL A 49 -9.19 -0.52 -0.55
C VAL A 49 -7.99 -0.78 0.36
N LEU A 50 -7.86 -1.99 0.86
CA LEU A 50 -6.81 -2.35 1.82
C LEU A 50 -5.94 -3.44 1.23
N CYS A 51 -4.63 -3.22 1.21
CA CYS A 51 -3.66 -4.28 0.95
C CYS A 51 -2.95 -4.61 2.26
N THR A 52 -2.86 -5.90 2.59
CA THR A 52 -2.01 -6.38 3.68
C THR A 52 -0.83 -7.14 3.12
N ILE A 53 0.35 -6.82 3.63
CA ILE A 53 1.63 -7.32 3.14
C ILE A 53 2.20 -8.22 4.23
N SER A 54 2.28 -9.51 3.97
CA SER A 54 2.96 -10.47 4.84
C SER A 54 4.36 -10.71 4.30
N PHE A 55 5.37 -10.17 5.00
CA PHE A 55 6.77 -10.28 4.55
C PHE A 55 7.29 -11.71 4.60
N HIS A 56 6.98 -12.43 5.67
CA HIS A 56 7.46 -13.80 5.86
C HIS A 56 6.93 -14.75 4.77
N SER A 57 5.66 -14.61 4.41
CA SER A 57 5.06 -15.46 3.37
C SER A 57 5.18 -14.89 1.96
N ARG A 58 5.75 -13.69 1.79
CA ARG A 58 5.83 -12.97 0.51
C ARG A 58 4.47 -12.85 -0.18
N GLN A 59 3.43 -12.60 0.61
CA GLN A 59 2.05 -12.54 0.14
C GLN A 59 1.48 -11.15 0.29
N LEU A 60 0.65 -10.79 -0.68
CA LEU A 60 -0.20 -9.61 -0.67
C LEU A 60 -1.66 -10.06 -0.62
N PHE A 61 -2.41 -9.59 0.36
CA PHE A 61 -3.85 -9.81 0.42
C PHE A 61 -4.55 -8.48 0.22
N LEU A 62 -5.29 -8.37 -0.87
CA LEU A 62 -6.15 -7.23 -1.13
C LEU A 62 -7.56 -7.51 -0.62
N PHE A 63 -8.11 -6.49 0.02
CA PHE A 63 -9.47 -6.45 0.53
C PHE A 63 -10.19 -5.23 -0.03
N ASP A 64 -11.35 -5.47 -0.61
CA ASP A 64 -12.25 -4.46 -1.12
C ASP A 64 -13.65 -4.72 -0.57
N SER A 65 -14.15 -3.76 0.20
CA SER A 65 -15.46 -3.83 0.85
C SER A 65 -16.64 -3.76 -0.12
N LEU A 66 -16.43 -3.30 -1.36
CA LEU A 66 -17.46 -3.27 -2.40
C LEU A 66 -17.55 -4.59 -3.17
N ALA A 67 -16.66 -5.54 -2.88
CA ALA A 67 -16.61 -6.85 -3.53
C ALA A 67 -16.67 -6.76 -5.07
N GLU A 68 -15.94 -5.79 -5.64
CA GLU A 68 -15.94 -5.54 -7.07
C GLU A 68 -15.49 -6.80 -7.84
N GLN A 69 -16.15 -7.13 -8.95
CA GLN A 69 -15.99 -8.44 -9.59
C GLN A 69 -14.67 -8.62 -10.36
N ASN A 70 -14.01 -7.53 -10.78
CA ASN A 70 -12.76 -7.58 -11.56
C ASN A 70 -11.81 -6.41 -11.23
N PRO A 71 -11.35 -6.26 -9.97
CA PRO A 71 -10.85 -4.96 -9.55
C PRO A 71 -9.38 -4.72 -9.95
N TRP A 72 -8.56 -5.78 -10.05
CA TRP A 72 -7.10 -5.65 -9.87
C TRP A 72 -6.24 -6.06 -11.06
N ARG A 73 -6.83 -6.56 -12.17
CA ARG A 73 -6.04 -7.03 -13.33
C ARG A 73 -5.12 -5.96 -13.90
N ASN A 74 -5.51 -4.69 -13.75
CA ASN A 74 -4.74 -3.55 -14.25
C ASN A 74 -3.70 -3.04 -13.23
N ASP A 75 -3.82 -3.41 -11.95
CA ASP A 75 -2.95 -2.91 -10.88
C ASP A 75 -1.71 -3.79 -10.68
N ILE A 76 -1.79 -5.06 -11.06
CA ILE A 76 -0.71 -6.03 -10.90
C ILE A 76 0.02 -6.19 -12.22
N LYS A 77 1.20 -5.59 -12.35
CA LYS A 77 2.16 -6.00 -13.40
C LYS A 77 2.82 -7.31 -12.96
N VAL A 78 2.45 -8.41 -13.62
CA VAL A 78 3.19 -9.66 -13.50
C VAL A 78 4.52 -9.47 -14.23
N GLY A 79 5.62 -9.38 -13.49
CA GLY A 79 6.95 -9.42 -14.07
C GLY A 79 7.26 -10.85 -14.52
N PHE A 80 7.58 -11.03 -15.80
CA PHE A 80 8.17 -12.26 -16.34
C PHE A 80 9.68 -12.24 -16.12
#